data_AF-A0A1Y5HQV5-F1
#
_entry.id   AF-A0A1Y5HQV5-F1
#
_cell.length_a   1.000
_cell.length_b   1.000
_cell.length_c   1.000
_cell.angle_alpha   90.00
_cell.angle_beta   90.00
_cell.angle_gamma   90.00
#
_symmetry.space_group_name_H-M   'P 1'
#
loop_
_entity.id
_entity.type
_entity.pdbx_description
1 polymer ?
#
loop_
_entity_poly.entity_id
_entity_poly.type
_entity_poly.pdbx_seq_one_letter_code
_entity_poly.pdbx_strand_id
1 'polypeptide(L)'
;MSNKFLMALCGASIALTGCGGSSSSSDGGDAGDKGDGIPPVVKTGVFIDSKVANLSYKTETQTGVTNAQGEFNYLAGERVTFSIGELEFPVVTAAGVITPMTLAGDASIYNQKATNIAILLQSLDDNGNAADGITIPAEAATSVFNALDLSMPTEQFLNNAAVINMVANSGSITTSLVSAADAQNHLQDSIDSLT
;
A
#
# COMPACT_ATOMS: atom_id res chain seq x y z
N MET A 1 23.62 50.62 -8.03
CA MET A 1 24.34 51.58 -7.14
C MET A 1 24.60 50.88 -5.83
N SER A 2 25.83 50.99 -5.36
CA SER A 2 26.45 50.28 -4.25
C SER A 2 25.89 50.66 -2.87
N ASN A 3 25.92 49.71 -1.92
CA ASN A 3 26.36 49.88 -0.52
C ASN A 3 26.33 48.47 0.13
N LYS A 4 27.41 47.79 0.53
CA LYS A 4 28.59 48.09 1.36
C LYS A 4 28.29 48.47 2.82
N PHE A 5 28.61 47.51 3.71
CA PHE A 5 29.50 47.61 4.89
C PHE A 5 28.91 47.76 6.32
N LEU A 6 29.69 47.18 7.27
CA LEU A 6 29.71 47.20 8.76
C LEU A 6 28.70 46.33 9.52
N MET A 7 29.04 45.35 10.39
CA MET A 7 30.12 45.09 11.38
C MET A 7 29.77 45.58 12.82
N ALA A 8 30.07 44.71 13.81
CA ALA A 8 30.06 44.88 15.28
C ALA A 8 28.70 44.58 15.97
N LEU A 9 28.57 44.04 17.20
CA LEU A 9 29.44 44.00 18.40
C LEU A 9 28.77 43.09 19.48
N CYS A 10 29.56 42.50 20.41
CA CYS A 10 29.24 42.02 21.79
C CYS A 10 27.95 41.18 22.05
N GLY A 11 27.94 40.07 22.78
CA GLY A 11 28.73 39.62 23.92
C GLY A 11 27.77 38.92 24.92
N ALA A 12 28.34 38.11 25.82
CA ALA A 12 27.83 37.67 27.14
C ALA A 12 27.81 36.14 27.34
N SER A 13 28.78 35.71 28.15
CA SER A 13 28.97 34.39 28.73
C SER A 13 27.91 34.07 29.78
N ILE A 14 27.43 32.83 29.83
CA ILE A 14 26.80 32.25 31.01
C ILE A 14 27.59 31.00 31.38
N ALA A 15 28.27 31.06 32.52
CA ALA A 15 28.89 29.92 33.17
C ALA A 15 27.82 29.16 33.98
N LEU A 16 27.77 27.84 33.81
CA LEU A 16 27.12 26.93 34.74
C LEU A 16 28.15 25.89 35.17
N THR A 17 28.55 25.98 36.43
CA THR A 17 29.36 25.00 37.15
C THR A 17 28.48 23.83 37.57
N GLY A 18 28.83 22.61 37.18
CA GLY A 18 28.26 21.37 37.69
C GLY A 18 29.37 20.40 38.06
N CYS A 19 29.43 20.05 39.34
CA CYS A 19 30.45 19.26 40.01
C CYS A 19 30.07 17.77 40.04
N GLY A 20 31.06 16.87 39.94
CA GLY A 20 30.96 15.54 40.59
C GLY A 20 31.57 14.35 39.82
N GLY A 21 32.65 13.78 40.38
CA GLY A 21 32.92 12.33 40.29
C GLY A 21 34.24 11.88 39.65
N SER A 22 35.30 11.75 40.45
CA SER A 22 36.51 10.94 40.21
C SER A 22 36.23 9.45 40.51
N SER A 23 36.71 8.43 39.78
CA SER A 23 38.10 7.92 39.82
C SER A 23 38.29 6.60 39.01
N SER A 24 39.48 6.46 38.41
CA SER A 24 40.34 5.28 38.13
C SER A 24 39.87 4.01 37.37
N SER A 25 40.37 3.90 36.13
CA SER A 25 41.12 2.80 35.47
C SER A 25 40.82 1.32 35.77
N SER A 26 40.38 0.56 34.76
CA SER A 26 41.05 -0.67 34.30
C SER A 26 40.53 -1.15 32.94
N ASP A 27 41.51 -1.47 32.09
CA ASP A 27 41.59 -2.43 30.99
C ASP A 27 40.36 -3.26 30.59
N GLY A 28 40.15 -3.37 29.27
CA GLY A 28 39.10 -4.17 28.67
C GLY A 28 38.76 -3.69 27.27
N GLY A 29 39.72 -3.82 26.34
CA GLY A 29 39.47 -3.66 24.92
C GLY A 29 38.50 -4.73 24.45
N ASP A 30 37.21 -4.39 24.41
CA ASP A 30 36.24 -5.03 23.53
C ASP A 30 35.86 -3.97 22.50
N ALA A 31 36.56 -4.02 21.37
CA ALA A 31 36.08 -3.39 20.15
C ALA A 31 34.87 -4.19 19.69
N GLY A 32 33.76 -4.02 20.40
CA GLY A 32 32.46 -4.44 19.95
C GLY A 32 32.22 -3.76 18.62
N ASP A 33 32.32 -4.56 17.57
CA ASP A 33 31.94 -4.27 16.20
C ASP A 33 30.60 -3.52 16.24
N LYS A 34 30.67 -2.18 16.20
CA LYS A 34 29.52 -1.38 15.81
C LYS A 34 29.40 -1.66 14.33
N GLY A 35 28.76 -2.78 14.01
CA GLY A 35 28.29 -3.07 12.68
C GLY A 35 27.59 -1.82 12.21
N ASP A 36 28.20 -1.15 11.24
CA ASP A 36 27.71 0.04 10.58
C ASP A 36 26.51 -0.42 9.73
N GLY A 37 25.43 -0.78 10.42
CA GLY A 37 24.23 -1.31 9.85
C GLY A 37 23.51 -0.17 9.18
N ILE A 38 23.68 -0.04 7.86
CA ILE A 38 22.88 0.86 7.04
C ILE A 38 21.41 0.60 7.42
N PRO A 39 20.66 1.61 7.93
CA PRO A 39 19.28 1.40 8.33
C PRO A 39 18.48 0.90 7.11
N PRO A 40 17.55 -0.04 7.30
CA PRO A 40 16.79 -0.59 6.19
C PRO A 40 16.05 0.52 5.45
N VAL A 41 16.21 0.54 4.13
CA VAL A 41 15.65 1.59 3.27
C VAL A 41 14.20 1.24 2.92
N VAL A 42 13.28 2.12 3.31
CA VAL A 42 11.87 2.05 2.89
C VAL A 42 11.79 2.23 1.38
N LYS A 43 11.17 1.25 0.72
CA LYS A 43 10.86 1.26 -0.70
C LYS A 43 9.39 1.57 -0.90
N THR A 44 9.09 2.06 -2.10
CA THR A 44 7.73 2.32 -2.56
C THR A 44 7.39 1.30 -3.64
N GLY A 45 6.22 0.68 -3.51
CA GLY A 45 5.63 -0.19 -4.51
C GLY A 45 4.29 0.38 -4.96
N VAL A 46 3.74 -0.13 -6.04
CA VAL A 46 2.45 0.33 -6.59
C VAL A 46 1.51 -0.86 -6.77
N PHE A 47 0.24 -0.71 -6.38
CA PHE A 47 -0.81 -1.65 -6.70
C PHE A 47 -1.50 -1.24 -8.02
N ILE A 48 -1.54 -2.17 -9.00
CA ILE A 48 -2.03 -1.92 -10.36
C ILE A 48 -3.16 -2.89 -10.77
N ASP A 49 -4.33 -2.31 -10.98
CA ASP A 49 -5.46 -2.64 -11.86
C ASP A 49 -6.04 -1.26 -12.21
N SER A 50 -5.32 -0.51 -13.06
CA SER A 50 -5.08 0.93 -12.90
C SER A 50 -4.50 1.29 -11.51
N LYS A 51 -4.13 2.55 -11.26
CA LYS A 51 -3.64 2.96 -9.94
C LYS A 51 -4.76 2.80 -8.92
N VAL A 52 -4.61 1.91 -7.94
CA VAL A 52 -5.66 1.63 -6.94
C VAL A 52 -5.40 2.43 -5.67
N ALA A 53 -6.22 3.44 -5.41
CA ALA A 53 -6.17 4.30 -4.23
C ALA A 53 -7.07 3.79 -3.10
N ASN A 54 -6.70 4.17 -1.86
CA ASN A 54 -7.44 3.89 -0.64
C ASN A 54 -7.57 2.40 -0.28
N LEU A 55 -6.67 1.56 -0.77
CA LEU A 55 -6.55 0.17 -0.38
C LEU A 55 -5.68 0.09 0.88
N SER A 56 -6.20 -0.51 1.96
CA SER A 56 -5.39 -0.69 3.18
C SER A 56 -4.28 -1.70 2.92
N TYR A 57 -3.10 -1.49 3.51
CA TYR A 57 -1.99 -2.43 3.44
C TYR A 57 -1.27 -2.56 4.79
N LYS A 58 -0.69 -3.74 5.00
CA LYS A 58 0.15 -4.06 6.15
C LYS A 58 1.31 -4.95 5.70
N THR A 59 2.51 -4.57 6.11
CA THR A 59 3.70 -5.42 6.10
C THR A 59 4.14 -5.75 7.52
N GLU A 60 5.27 -6.41 7.68
CA GLU A 60 5.87 -6.66 8.99
C GLU A 60 6.22 -5.36 9.74
N THR A 61 6.61 -4.30 9.03
CA THR A 61 7.02 -3.02 9.63
C THR A 61 6.16 -1.81 9.25
N GLN A 62 5.42 -1.88 8.14
CA GLN A 62 4.66 -0.75 7.59
C GLN A 62 3.15 -1.01 7.64
N THR A 63 2.36 0.05 7.80
CA THR A 63 0.90 0.03 7.60
C THR A 63 0.46 1.33 6.97
N GLY A 64 -0.65 1.31 6.24
CA GLY A 64 -1.24 2.50 5.66
C GLY A 64 -2.35 2.20 4.67
N VAL A 65 -2.63 3.20 3.82
CA VAL A 65 -3.50 3.07 2.66
C VAL A 65 -2.74 3.47 1.41
N THR A 66 -3.05 2.86 0.26
CA THR A 66 -2.48 3.28 -1.01
C THR A 66 -2.91 4.71 -1.35
N ASN A 67 -1.99 5.53 -1.86
CA ASN A 67 -2.32 6.90 -2.27
C ASN A 67 -2.97 6.93 -3.67
N ALA A 68 -3.25 8.12 -4.20
CA ALA A 68 -3.83 8.33 -5.53
C ALA A 68 -2.96 7.77 -6.69
N GLN A 69 -1.68 7.47 -6.42
CA GLN A 69 -0.77 6.84 -7.37
C GLN A 69 -0.72 5.32 -7.22
N GLY A 70 -1.52 4.74 -6.31
CA GLY A 70 -1.50 3.32 -5.95
C GLY A 70 -0.33 2.92 -5.05
N GLU A 71 0.40 3.90 -4.49
CA GLU A 71 1.68 3.63 -3.83
C GLU A 71 1.51 3.13 -2.40
N PHE A 72 2.32 2.14 -2.02
CA PHE A 72 2.46 1.63 -0.66
C PHE A 72 3.94 1.50 -0.26
N ASN A 73 4.23 1.52 1.04
CA ASN A 73 5.59 1.45 1.56
C ASN A 73 5.91 0.06 2.10
N TYR A 74 7.13 -0.42 1.87
CA TYR A 74 7.61 -1.72 2.35
C TYR A 74 9.14 -1.76 2.48
N LEU A 75 9.67 -2.72 3.23
CA LEU A 75 11.09 -3.08 3.21
C LEU A 75 11.33 -4.30 2.32
N ALA A 76 12.50 -4.36 1.69
CA ALA A 76 12.83 -5.48 0.80
C ALA A 76 12.77 -6.84 1.53
N GLY A 77 12.01 -7.78 0.97
CA GLY A 77 11.83 -9.13 1.54
C GLY A 77 10.60 -9.30 2.43
N GLU A 78 9.92 -8.21 2.78
CA GLU A 78 8.66 -8.24 3.52
C GLU A 78 7.52 -8.90 2.76
N ARG A 79 6.52 -9.35 3.52
CA ARG A 79 5.22 -9.76 2.98
C ARG A 79 4.24 -8.61 3.13
N VAL A 80 3.34 -8.47 2.18
CA VAL A 80 2.26 -7.47 2.22
C VAL A 80 0.91 -8.16 2.14
N THR A 81 0.00 -7.71 3.00
CA THR A 81 -1.43 -8.00 2.93
C THR A 81 -2.15 -6.71 2.60
N PHE A 82 -2.98 -6.74 1.56
CA PHE A 82 -3.91 -5.66 1.26
C PHE A 82 -5.30 -5.97 1.80
N SER A 83 -6.11 -4.96 2.09
CA SER A 83 -7.48 -5.16 2.55
C SER A 83 -8.43 -4.01 2.21
N ILE A 84 -9.73 -4.33 2.17
CA ILE A 84 -10.85 -3.38 2.16
C ILE A 84 -11.71 -3.72 3.36
N GLY A 85 -11.63 -2.91 4.43
CA GLY A 85 -12.28 -3.25 5.70
C GLY A 85 -11.79 -4.59 6.24
N GLU A 86 -12.72 -5.50 6.51
CA GLU A 86 -12.42 -6.87 6.98
C GLU A 86 -12.05 -7.85 5.86
N LEU A 87 -12.17 -7.45 4.58
CA LEU A 87 -11.78 -8.30 3.46
C LEU A 87 -10.27 -8.22 3.25
N GLU A 88 -9.55 -9.27 3.63
CA GLU A 88 -8.13 -9.42 3.34
C GLU A 88 -7.89 -10.11 1.99
N PHE A 89 -6.98 -9.54 1.19
CA PHE A 89 -6.46 -10.17 -0.01
C PHE A 89 -5.34 -11.19 0.33
N PRO A 90 -4.99 -12.10 -0.59
CA PRO A 90 -3.90 -13.05 -0.37
C PRO A 90 -2.57 -12.37 -0.04
N VAL A 91 -1.82 -12.96 0.90
CA VAL A 91 -0.51 -12.46 1.33
C VAL A 91 0.56 -12.77 0.30
N VAL A 92 1.23 -11.73 -0.22
CA VAL A 92 2.30 -11.86 -1.23
C VAL A 92 3.61 -11.25 -0.73
N THR A 93 4.71 -11.53 -1.42
CA THR A 93 5.96 -10.80 -1.18
C THR A 93 5.82 -9.38 -1.73
N ALA A 94 6.17 -8.38 -0.92
CA ALA A 94 6.11 -6.98 -1.33
C ALA A 94 7.12 -6.72 -2.46
N ALA A 95 6.69 -5.99 -3.48
CA ALA A 95 7.45 -5.72 -4.69
C ALA A 95 7.12 -4.33 -5.25
N GLY A 96 7.90 -3.87 -6.24
CA GLY A 96 7.69 -2.57 -6.89
C GLY A 96 6.33 -2.47 -7.59
N VAL A 97 5.79 -3.58 -8.07
CA VAL A 97 4.46 -3.66 -8.68
C VAL A 97 3.74 -4.89 -8.13
N ILE A 98 2.52 -4.70 -7.64
CA ILE A 98 1.59 -5.75 -7.24
C ILE A 98 0.34 -5.59 -8.09
N THR A 99 -0.19 -6.68 -8.64
CA THR A 99 -1.43 -6.68 -9.43
C THR A 99 -2.38 -7.77 -8.90
N PRO A 100 -3.65 -7.81 -9.35
CA PRO A 100 -4.53 -8.96 -9.11
C PRO A 100 -3.90 -10.32 -9.48
N MET A 101 -3.07 -10.35 -10.52
CA MET A 101 -2.29 -11.53 -10.92
C MET A 101 -1.23 -11.91 -9.88
N THR A 102 -0.51 -10.92 -9.34
CA THR A 102 0.44 -11.17 -8.24
C THR A 102 -0.26 -11.76 -7.02
N LEU A 103 -1.42 -11.21 -6.63
CA LEU A 103 -2.24 -11.74 -5.53
C LEU A 103 -2.79 -13.14 -5.83
N ALA A 104 -3.10 -13.43 -7.09
CA ALA A 104 -3.51 -14.75 -7.53
C ALA A 104 -2.40 -15.79 -7.48
N GLY A 105 -1.14 -15.35 -7.54
CA GLY A 105 0.02 -16.22 -7.70
C GLY A 105 0.10 -16.83 -9.10
N ASP A 106 -0.46 -16.14 -10.10
CA ASP A 106 -0.59 -16.63 -11.49
C ASP A 106 -0.32 -15.49 -12.48
N ALA A 107 0.26 -15.82 -13.63
CA ALA A 107 0.59 -14.85 -14.68
C ALA A 107 -0.55 -14.61 -15.68
N SER A 108 -1.71 -15.25 -15.52
CA SER A 108 -2.84 -15.13 -16.42
C SER A 108 -3.91 -14.18 -15.87
N ILE A 109 -4.34 -13.20 -16.67
CA ILE A 109 -5.54 -12.39 -16.38
C ILE A 109 -6.81 -13.27 -16.29
N TYR A 110 -6.81 -14.43 -16.96
CA TYR A 110 -7.90 -15.41 -16.95
C TYR A 110 -7.86 -16.33 -15.73
N ASN A 111 -6.87 -16.18 -14.84
CA ASN A 111 -6.90 -16.88 -13.56
C ASN A 111 -8.13 -16.42 -12.77
N GLN A 112 -8.93 -17.37 -12.31
CA GLN A 112 -10.19 -17.13 -11.60
C GLN A 112 -10.04 -16.16 -10.42
N LYS A 113 -8.98 -16.31 -9.61
CA LYS A 113 -8.76 -15.43 -8.46
C LYS A 113 -8.35 -14.03 -8.91
N ALA A 114 -7.49 -13.91 -9.93
CA ALA A 114 -7.12 -12.62 -10.50
C ALA A 114 -8.35 -11.89 -11.06
N THR A 115 -9.18 -12.61 -11.82
CA THR A 115 -10.45 -12.09 -12.37
C THR A 115 -11.40 -11.65 -11.26
N ASN A 116 -11.60 -12.44 -10.20
CA ASN A 116 -12.50 -12.06 -9.10
C ASN A 116 -12.02 -10.83 -8.32
N ILE A 117 -10.70 -10.71 -8.11
CA ILE A 117 -10.09 -9.52 -7.49
C ILE A 117 -10.33 -8.29 -8.39
N ALA A 118 -10.07 -8.42 -9.70
CA ALA A 118 -10.26 -7.33 -10.66
C ALA A 118 -11.73 -6.89 -10.77
N ILE A 119 -12.67 -7.84 -10.84
CA ILE A 119 -14.11 -7.56 -10.80
C ILE A 119 -14.44 -6.72 -9.56
N LEU A 120 -13.95 -7.13 -8.39
CA LEU A 120 -14.26 -6.43 -7.15
C LEU A 120 -13.71 -5.01 -7.15
N LEU A 121 -12.42 -4.83 -7.46
CA LEU A 121 -11.76 -3.52 -7.44
C LEU A 121 -12.44 -2.54 -8.40
N GLN A 122 -12.69 -2.96 -9.64
CA GLN A 122 -13.29 -2.12 -10.67
C GLN A 122 -14.76 -1.81 -10.39
N SER A 123 -15.50 -2.75 -9.78
CA SER A 123 -16.90 -2.51 -9.39
C SER A 123 -17.05 -1.59 -8.19
N LEU A 124 -15.99 -1.45 -7.37
CA LEU A 124 -15.97 -0.57 -6.22
C LEU A 124 -15.49 0.84 -6.54
N ASP A 125 -14.93 1.06 -7.72
CA ASP A 125 -14.40 2.37 -8.12
C ASP A 125 -15.44 3.49 -7.94
N ASP A 126 -15.04 4.58 -7.29
CA ASP A 126 -15.96 5.62 -6.79
C ASP A 126 -16.83 6.25 -7.89
N ASN A 127 -16.25 6.42 -9.07
CA ASN A 127 -16.86 7.11 -10.20
C ASN A 127 -17.29 6.16 -11.33
N GLY A 128 -16.89 4.89 -11.27
CA GLY A 128 -17.27 3.86 -12.24
C GLY A 128 -16.43 3.87 -13.52
N ASN A 129 -15.29 4.57 -13.54
CA ASN A 129 -14.36 4.65 -14.66
C ASN A 129 -12.96 4.22 -14.21
N ALA A 130 -12.77 2.91 -14.06
CA ALA A 130 -11.50 2.33 -13.65
C ALA A 130 -10.29 2.73 -14.53
N ALA A 131 -10.51 3.18 -15.77
CA ALA A 131 -9.46 3.57 -16.71
C ALA A 131 -8.70 4.85 -16.31
N ASP A 132 -9.28 5.72 -15.46
CA ASP A 132 -8.58 6.92 -14.95
C ASP A 132 -7.92 6.72 -13.57
N GLY A 133 -8.02 5.50 -13.04
CA GLY A 133 -7.66 5.14 -11.67
C GLY A 133 -8.80 4.35 -11.04
N ILE A 134 -8.50 3.63 -9.96
CA ILE A 134 -9.53 3.03 -9.11
C ILE A 134 -9.42 3.70 -7.75
N THR A 135 -10.49 4.34 -7.29
CA THR A 135 -10.57 4.85 -5.93
C THR A 135 -11.60 4.06 -5.15
N ILE A 136 -11.17 3.33 -4.11
CA ILE A 136 -12.10 2.59 -3.25
C ILE A 136 -12.75 3.56 -2.26
N PRO A 137 -14.09 3.74 -2.26
CA PRO A 137 -14.76 4.60 -1.30
C PRO A 137 -14.60 4.07 0.13
N ALA A 138 -14.62 4.95 1.13
CA ALA A 138 -14.45 4.55 2.53
C ALA A 138 -15.60 3.64 3.01
N GLU A 139 -16.80 3.83 2.46
CA GLU A 139 -18.02 3.08 2.77
C GLU A 139 -17.91 1.60 2.34
N ALA A 140 -17.10 1.30 1.32
CA ALA A 140 -16.83 -0.07 0.88
C ALA A 140 -16.21 -0.92 2.00
N ALA A 141 -15.35 -0.33 2.83
CA ALA A 141 -14.75 -1.00 3.99
C ALA A 141 -15.80 -1.40 5.04
N THR A 142 -16.89 -0.63 5.15
CA THR A 142 -17.97 -0.89 6.12
C THR A 142 -19.05 -1.83 5.58
N SER A 143 -19.04 -2.11 4.29
CA SER A 143 -20.01 -2.98 3.61
C SER A 143 -19.58 -4.45 3.56
N VAL A 144 -18.41 -4.78 4.15
CA VAL A 144 -17.93 -6.14 4.30
C VAL A 144 -18.55 -6.74 5.56
N PHE A 145 -19.40 -7.74 5.39
CA PHE A 145 -20.09 -8.40 6.51
C PHE A 145 -19.67 -9.85 6.74
N ASN A 146 -18.93 -10.46 5.80
CA ASN A 146 -18.51 -11.86 5.86
C ASN A 146 -17.17 -12.06 5.16
N ALA A 147 -16.46 -13.12 5.55
CA ALA A 147 -15.31 -13.60 4.81
C ALA A 147 -15.73 -13.96 3.37
N LEU A 148 -15.08 -13.34 2.39
CA LEU A 148 -15.32 -13.56 0.97
C LEU A 148 -14.23 -14.46 0.39
N ASP A 149 -14.63 -15.60 -0.17
CA ASP A 149 -13.70 -16.49 -0.88
C ASP A 149 -13.45 -15.97 -2.30
N LEU A 150 -12.33 -15.28 -2.48
CA LEU A 150 -11.86 -14.78 -3.78
C LEU A 150 -11.47 -15.91 -4.76
N SER A 151 -11.35 -17.14 -4.29
CA SER A 151 -10.96 -18.30 -5.10
C SER A 151 -12.13 -19.11 -5.64
N MET A 152 -13.38 -18.75 -5.34
CA MET A 152 -14.56 -19.45 -5.86
C MET A 152 -14.73 -19.26 -7.39
N PRO A 153 -15.48 -20.16 -8.07
CA PRO A 153 -15.80 -20.00 -9.49
C PRO A 153 -16.31 -18.61 -9.83
N THR A 154 -15.79 -17.97 -10.88
CA THR A 154 -16.15 -16.57 -11.20
C THR A 154 -17.65 -16.38 -11.42
N GLU A 155 -18.35 -17.36 -11.99
CA GLU A 155 -19.80 -17.33 -12.09
C GLU A 155 -20.49 -17.34 -10.71
N GLN A 156 -19.98 -18.11 -9.75
CA GLN A 156 -20.49 -18.09 -8.38
C GLN A 156 -20.15 -16.77 -7.67
N PHE A 157 -18.96 -16.21 -7.94
CA PHE A 157 -18.54 -14.92 -7.40
C PHE A 157 -19.48 -13.79 -7.85
N LEU A 158 -19.80 -13.75 -9.15
CA LEU A 158 -20.73 -12.77 -9.73
C LEU A 158 -22.16 -12.88 -9.20
N ASN A 159 -22.57 -14.07 -8.74
CA ASN A 159 -23.89 -14.32 -8.15
C ASN A 159 -23.86 -14.36 -6.62
N ASN A 160 -22.72 -14.07 -6.00
CA ASN A 160 -22.58 -14.16 -4.55
C ASN A 160 -23.25 -12.95 -3.88
N ALA A 161 -24.23 -13.22 -3.01
CA ALA A 161 -25.00 -12.18 -2.33
C ALA A 161 -24.13 -11.23 -1.49
N ALA A 162 -23.05 -11.72 -0.87
CA ALA A 162 -22.16 -10.87 -0.09
C ALA A 162 -21.38 -9.89 -0.99
N VAL A 163 -20.91 -10.37 -2.15
CA VAL A 163 -20.21 -9.53 -3.15
C VAL A 163 -21.15 -8.47 -3.71
N ILE A 164 -22.35 -8.88 -4.13
CA ILE A 164 -23.36 -7.97 -4.67
C ILE A 164 -23.74 -6.91 -3.64
N ASN A 165 -23.97 -7.31 -2.38
CA ASN A 165 -24.29 -6.37 -1.31
C ASN A 165 -23.13 -5.41 -1.00
N MET A 166 -21.88 -5.90 -1.03
CA MET A 166 -20.71 -5.05 -0.82
C MET A 166 -20.62 -3.95 -1.89
N VAL A 167 -20.77 -4.31 -3.16
CA VAL A 167 -20.73 -3.35 -4.27
C VAL A 167 -21.93 -2.39 -4.22
N ALA A 168 -23.14 -2.91 -3.97
CA ALA A 168 -24.36 -2.09 -3.92
C ALA A 168 -24.36 -1.04 -2.79
N ASN A 169 -23.62 -1.28 -1.70
CA ASN A 169 -23.52 -0.37 -0.55
C ASN A 169 -22.15 0.30 -0.44
N SER A 170 -21.31 0.17 -1.46
CA SER A 170 -19.90 0.60 -1.43
C SER A 170 -19.69 2.10 -1.34
N GLY A 171 -20.70 2.92 -1.66
CA GLY A 171 -20.55 4.37 -1.85
C GLY A 171 -20.16 4.77 -3.27
N SER A 172 -19.90 3.80 -4.17
CA SER A 172 -19.67 4.06 -5.59
C SER A 172 -20.95 4.52 -6.31
N ILE A 173 -20.77 5.28 -7.39
CA ILE A 173 -21.82 5.57 -8.37
C ILE A 173 -22.30 4.27 -9.06
N THR A 174 -21.40 3.32 -9.26
CA THR A 174 -21.71 2.01 -9.84
C THR A 174 -22.07 1.03 -8.73
N THR A 175 -23.31 0.53 -8.75
CA THR A 175 -23.86 -0.36 -7.71
C THR A 175 -24.04 -1.79 -8.20
N SER A 176 -23.37 -2.15 -9.29
CA SER A 176 -23.42 -3.46 -9.93
C SER A 176 -22.03 -3.97 -10.29
N LEU A 177 -21.86 -5.29 -10.28
CA LEU A 177 -20.60 -5.90 -10.67
C LEU A 177 -20.31 -5.71 -12.17
N VAL A 178 -19.07 -5.39 -12.50
CA VAL A 178 -18.57 -5.46 -13.89
C VAL A 178 -18.52 -6.91 -14.35
N SER A 179 -18.59 -7.14 -15.67
CA SER A 179 -18.46 -8.49 -16.20
C SER A 179 -17.03 -9.01 -16.06
N ALA A 180 -16.86 -10.34 -16.04
CA ALA A 180 -15.53 -10.94 -16.03
C ALA A 180 -14.68 -10.52 -17.24
N ALA A 181 -15.30 -10.38 -18.42
CA ALA A 181 -14.61 -9.95 -19.63
C ALA A 181 -14.14 -8.50 -19.53
N ASP A 182 -14.98 -7.59 -19.03
CA ASP A 182 -14.60 -6.19 -18.84
C ASP A 182 -13.47 -6.07 -17.82
N ALA A 183 -13.56 -6.81 -16.71
CA ALA A 183 -12.52 -6.85 -15.68
C ALA A 183 -11.17 -7.33 -16.22
N GLN A 184 -11.19 -8.39 -17.02
CA GLN A 184 -10.00 -8.96 -17.65
C GLN A 184 -9.38 -8.01 -18.68
N ASN A 185 -10.20 -7.38 -19.53
CA ASN A 185 -9.74 -6.45 -20.55
C ASN A 185 -9.10 -5.21 -19.89
N HIS A 186 -9.75 -4.64 -18.87
CA HIS A 186 -9.20 -3.50 -18.13
C HIS A 186 -7.88 -3.85 -17.43
N LEU A 187 -7.79 -5.02 -16.80
CA LEU A 187 -6.56 -5.48 -16.16
C LEU A 187 -5.44 -5.66 -17.19
N GLN A 188 -5.74 -6.18 -18.38
CA GLN A 188 -4.78 -6.28 -19.47
C GLN A 188 -4.29 -4.90 -19.94
N ASP A 189 -5.20 -3.97 -20.18
CA ASP A 189 -4.86 -2.59 -20.58
C ASP A 189 -3.97 -1.91 -19.52
N SER A 190 -4.27 -2.16 -18.25
CA SER A 190 -3.47 -1.66 -17.12
C SER A 190 -2.04 -2.20 -17.14
N ILE A 191 -1.87 -3.48 -17.44
CA ILE A 191 -0.55 -4.13 -17.52
C ILE A 191 0.23 -3.61 -18.74
N ASP A 192 -0.42 -3.48 -19.88
CA ASP A 192 0.20 -2.99 -21.12
C ASP A 192 0.69 -1.54 -20.97
N SER A 193 0.06 -0.74 -20.10
CA SER A 193 0.51 0.61 -19.78
C SER A 193 1.80 0.70 -18.95
N LEU A 194 2.27 -0.43 -18.38
CA LEU A 194 3.49 -0.50 -17.58
C LEU A 194 4.77 -0.70 -18.41
N THR A 195 4.64 -1.08 -19.68
CA THR A 195 5.76 -1.41 -20.60
C THR A 195 6.05 -0.31 -21.59
#